data_AF-A0A8J3TQ04-F1
#
_entry.id   AF-A0A8J3TQ04-F1
#
_cell.length_a   1.000
_cell.length_b   1.000
_cell.length_c   1.000
_cell.angle_alpha   90.00
_cell.angle_beta   90.00
_cell.angle_gamma   90.00
#
_symmetry.space_group_name_H-M   'P 1'
#
loop_
_entity.id
_entity.type
_entity.pdbx_description
1 polymer ?
#
loop_
_entity_poly.entity_id
_entity_poly.type
_entity_poly.pdbx_seq_one_letter_code
_entity_poly.pdbx_strand_id
1 'polypeptide(L)'
;MPGLYDAQDMLQERFVWLAEQGLVDPEEPPAQVPQMVEAVNAITDPVVAVEALWDGDTQGWFVRLFAIVQRPGREHHRFDEQPLALFSRGGDLRLLNGAVPPWPEAAEAVEKGQAVARSLGVPFYFASPDTPDDELPRWWDSQAAERR
;
A
#
# COMPACT_ATOMS: atom_id res chain seq x y z
N MET A 1 9.90 26.13 -26.98
CA MET A 1 9.40 24.88 -26.37
C MET A 1 10.04 24.82 -24.98
N PRO A 2 9.27 24.85 -23.89
CA PRO A 2 9.84 24.65 -22.57
C PRO A 2 10.55 23.30 -22.52
N GLY A 3 11.69 23.24 -21.80
CA GLY A 3 12.32 21.96 -21.48
C GLY A 3 11.49 21.16 -20.48
N LEU A 4 11.86 19.89 -20.26
CA LEU A 4 11.17 19.02 -19.30
C LEU A 4 11.11 19.63 -17.88
N TYR A 5 12.17 20.32 -17.47
CA TYR A 5 12.25 20.98 -16.16
C TYR A 5 11.36 22.22 -16.06
N ASP A 6 11.30 23.06 -17.11
CA ASP A 6 10.39 24.21 -17.16
C ASP A 6 8.91 23.77 -17.07
N ALA A 7 8.58 22.65 -17.71
CA ALA A 7 7.24 22.09 -17.66
C ALA A 7 6.86 21.56 -16.27
N GLN A 8 7.82 20.99 -15.52
CA GLN A 8 7.62 20.53 -14.14
C GLN A 8 7.41 21.72 -13.18
N ASP A 9 8.21 22.78 -13.31
CA ASP A 9 8.08 23.97 -12.48
C ASP A 9 6.71 24.64 -12.68
N MET A 10 6.26 24.76 -13.94
CA MET A 10 4.92 25.29 -14.26
C MET A 10 3.79 24.43 -13.68
N LEU A 11 3.95 23.11 -13.67
CA LEU A 11 2.98 22.17 -13.07
C LEU A 11 2.93 22.33 -11.55
N GLN A 12 4.09 22.45 -10.91
CA GLN A 12 4.21 22.64 -9.47
C GLN A 12 3.59 23.98 -9.03
N GLU A 13 3.91 25.06 -9.72
CA GLU A 13 3.32 26.39 -9.46
C GLU A 13 1.79 26.36 -9.62
N ARG A 14 1.30 25.68 -10.67
CA ARG A 14 -0.14 25.56 -10.89
C ARG A 14 -0.82 24.74 -9.82
N PHE A 15 -0.20 23.65 -9.38
CA PHE A 15 -0.71 22.80 -8.31
C PHE A 15 -0.83 23.59 -6.99
N VAL A 16 0.23 24.31 -6.61
CA VAL A 16 0.22 25.16 -5.40
C VAL A 16 -0.88 26.21 -5.48
N TRP A 17 -1.01 26.90 -6.61
CA TRP A 17 -2.07 27.87 -6.81
C TRP A 17 -3.46 27.25 -6.67
N LEU A 18 -3.70 26.08 -7.27
CA LEU A 18 -4.99 25.39 -7.17
C LEU A 18 -5.28 24.95 -5.73
N ALA A 19 -4.27 24.48 -5.01
CA ALA A 19 -4.39 24.09 -3.61
C ALA A 19 -4.74 25.30 -2.71
N GLU A 20 -4.12 26.46 -2.94
CA GLU A 20 -4.47 27.71 -2.24
C GLU A 20 -5.91 28.16 -2.51
N GLN A 21 -6.44 27.86 -3.69
CA GLN A 21 -7.84 28.13 -4.04
C GLN A 21 -8.82 27.06 -3.50
N GLY A 22 -8.34 26.03 -2.82
CA GLY A 22 -9.17 24.90 -2.37
C GLY A 22 -9.73 24.06 -3.51
N LEU A 23 -9.10 24.11 -4.69
CA LEU A 23 -9.48 23.35 -5.89
C LEU A 23 -8.69 22.04 -6.03
N VAL A 24 -7.88 21.71 -5.03
CA VAL A 24 -7.21 20.43 -4.86
C VAL A 24 -7.75 19.81 -3.60
N ASP A 25 -8.19 18.55 -3.67
CA ASP A 25 -8.62 17.81 -2.50
C ASP A 25 -7.45 17.71 -1.50
N PRO A 26 -7.68 17.96 -0.20
CA PRO A 26 -6.64 17.81 0.80
C PRO A 26 -6.15 16.36 0.80
N GLU A 27 -4.85 16.17 0.99
CA GLU A 27 -4.25 14.85 1.14
C GLU A 27 -4.97 14.11 2.27
N GLU A 28 -5.45 12.89 1.99
CA GLU A 28 -6.16 12.10 2.99
C GLU A 28 -5.25 11.90 4.23
N PRO A 29 -5.80 12.02 5.45
CA PRO A 29 -5.00 11.83 6.64
C PRO A 29 -4.41 10.41 6.65
N PRO A 30 -3.16 10.26 7.11
CA PRO A 30 -2.47 8.97 7.03
C PRO A 30 -3.24 7.89 7.80
N ALA A 31 -3.39 6.71 7.19
CA ALA A 31 -4.14 5.60 7.75
C ALA A 31 -3.64 5.24 9.16
N GLN A 32 -4.53 5.25 10.16
CA GLN A 32 -4.15 4.99 11.55
C GLN A 32 -4.44 3.53 11.93
N VAL A 33 -3.55 2.94 12.72
CA VAL A 33 -3.68 1.54 13.19
C VAL A 33 -5.03 1.25 13.85
N PRO A 34 -5.56 2.09 14.76
CA PRO A 34 -6.87 1.81 15.37
C PRO A 34 -8.01 1.71 14.35
N GLN A 35 -7.98 2.51 13.28
CA GLN A 35 -9.00 2.48 12.23
C GLN A 35 -8.90 1.19 11.42
N MET A 36 -7.67 0.74 11.11
CA MET A 36 -7.45 -0.54 10.43
C MET A 36 -7.90 -1.71 11.31
N VAL A 37 -7.62 -1.68 12.62
CA VAL A 37 -8.07 -2.70 13.56
C VAL A 37 -9.60 -2.75 13.65
N GLU A 38 -10.25 -1.59 13.68
CA GLU A 38 -11.72 -1.50 13.64
C GLU A 38 -12.28 -2.08 12.34
N ALA A 39 -11.69 -1.73 11.19
CA ALA A 39 -12.09 -2.27 9.89
C ALA A 39 -11.94 -3.79 9.82
N VAL A 40 -10.85 -4.34 10.37
CA VAL A 40 -10.65 -5.79 10.42
C VAL A 40 -11.64 -6.46 11.37
N ASN A 41 -11.93 -5.87 12.53
CA ASN A 41 -12.90 -6.42 13.49
C ASN A 41 -14.35 -6.40 12.98
N ALA A 42 -14.64 -5.57 11.96
CA ALA A 42 -15.94 -5.59 11.28
C ALA A 42 -16.09 -6.76 10.29
N ILE A 43 -15.00 -7.46 9.95
CA ILE A 43 -15.03 -8.64 9.09
C ILE A 43 -15.58 -9.83 9.90
N THR A 44 -16.68 -10.40 9.43
CA THR A 44 -17.36 -11.52 10.13
C THR A 44 -16.66 -12.86 9.90
N ASP A 45 -16.03 -13.03 8.75
CA ASP A 45 -15.28 -14.23 8.39
C ASP A 45 -13.88 -14.23 9.02
N PRO A 46 -13.26 -15.41 9.28
CA PRO A 46 -11.95 -15.46 9.92
C PRO A 46 -10.86 -14.79 9.10
N VAL A 47 -10.15 -13.84 9.70
CA VAL A 47 -8.94 -13.24 9.13
C VAL A 47 -7.76 -14.12 9.50
N VAL A 48 -6.97 -14.52 8.50
CA VAL A 48 -5.89 -15.52 8.64
C VAL A 48 -4.50 -14.93 8.47
N ALA A 49 -4.39 -13.76 7.87
CA ALA A 49 -3.14 -13.02 7.73
C ALA A 49 -3.42 -11.54 7.46
N VAL A 50 -2.42 -10.71 7.71
CA VAL A 50 -2.34 -9.34 7.16
C VAL A 50 -1.23 -9.35 6.12
N GLU A 51 -1.51 -8.84 4.93
CA GLU A 51 -0.58 -8.85 3.81
C GLU A 51 -0.33 -7.44 3.29
N ALA A 52 0.94 -7.12 3.02
CA ALA A 52 1.35 -5.94 2.27
C ALA A 52 1.86 -6.36 0.89
N LEU A 53 1.44 -5.63 -0.14
CA LEU A 53 1.84 -5.84 -1.53
C LEU A 53 2.24 -4.52 -2.16
N TRP A 54 3.29 -4.56 -2.97
CA TRP A 54 3.55 -3.50 -3.92
C TRP A 54 2.48 -3.50 -5.00
N ASP A 55 2.12 -2.30 -5.43
CA ASP A 55 1.29 -2.04 -6.58
C ASP A 55 1.82 -0.75 -7.21
N GLY A 56 1.71 -0.65 -8.53
CA GLY A 56 2.34 0.38 -9.32
C GLY A 56 1.39 0.85 -10.40
N ASP A 57 1.21 2.16 -10.49
CA ASP A 57 0.46 2.76 -11.58
C ASP A 57 1.29 3.83 -12.29
N THR A 58 0.62 4.63 -13.14
CA THR A 58 1.30 5.73 -13.87
C THR A 58 1.90 6.81 -12.97
N GLN A 59 1.57 6.83 -11.68
CA GLN A 59 2.05 7.79 -10.68
C GLN A 59 3.23 7.24 -9.86
N GLY A 60 3.52 5.95 -9.95
CA GLY A 60 4.67 5.29 -9.31
C GLY A 60 4.25 4.16 -8.39
N TRP A 61 5.20 3.73 -7.55
CA TRP A 61 5.01 2.63 -6.60
C TRP A 61 4.32 3.07 -5.32
N PHE A 62 3.45 2.20 -4.82
CA PHE A 62 2.80 2.34 -3.52
C PHE A 62 2.59 0.95 -2.91
N VAL A 63 2.34 0.91 -1.60
CA VAL A 63 2.09 -0.35 -0.88
C VAL A 63 0.63 -0.41 -0.45
N ARG A 64 -0.06 -1.48 -0.83
CA ARG A 64 -1.40 -1.78 -0.36
C ARG A 64 -1.34 -2.77 0.81
N LEU A 65 -2.19 -2.55 1.81
CA LEU A 65 -2.34 -3.46 2.95
C LEU A 65 -3.72 -4.11 2.89
N PHE A 66 -3.75 -5.43 3.07
CA PHE A 66 -4.94 -6.25 3.00
C PHE A 66 -5.10 -7.12 4.26
N ALA A 67 -6.35 -7.37 4.66
CA ALA A 67 -6.69 -8.52 5.48
C ALA A 67 -7.00 -9.71 4.59
N ILE A 68 -6.36 -10.85 4.84
CA ILE A 68 -6.65 -12.10 4.14
C ILE A 68 -7.73 -12.85 4.91
N VAL A 69 -8.85 -13.11 4.24
CA VAL A 69 -10.08 -13.64 4.85
C VAL A 69 -10.31 -15.06 4.37
N GLN A 70 -10.67 -15.97 5.28
CA GLN A 70 -10.95 -17.38 4.98
C GLN A 70 -12.35 -17.56 4.39
N ARG A 71 -12.51 -17.14 3.15
CA ARG A 71 -13.68 -17.39 2.31
C ARG A 71 -13.29 -17.39 0.83
N PRO A 72 -14.06 -17.97 -0.09
CA PRO A 72 -13.77 -17.88 -1.52
C PRO A 72 -13.80 -16.42 -1.99
N GLY A 73 -12.71 -15.95 -2.59
CA GLY A 73 -12.59 -14.64 -3.20
C GLY A 73 -12.53 -14.74 -4.73
N ARG A 74 -12.37 -13.58 -5.38
CA ARG A 74 -12.25 -13.50 -6.84
C ARG A 74 -10.95 -14.14 -7.35
N GLU A 75 -9.85 -13.90 -6.64
CA GLU A 75 -8.50 -14.33 -7.03
C GLU A 75 -8.14 -15.72 -6.48
N HIS A 76 -8.85 -16.22 -5.45
CA HIS A 76 -8.52 -17.49 -4.83
C HIS A 76 -9.75 -18.24 -4.29
N HIS A 77 -9.81 -19.56 -4.52
CA HIS A 77 -10.99 -20.38 -4.21
C HIS A 77 -11.30 -20.58 -2.70
N ARG A 78 -10.39 -20.15 -1.82
CA ARG A 78 -10.44 -20.37 -0.36
C ARG A 78 -10.15 -19.11 0.44
N PHE A 79 -9.60 -18.09 -0.20
CA PHE A 79 -9.20 -16.86 0.44
C PHE A 79 -9.72 -15.68 -0.37
N ASP A 80 -10.09 -14.64 0.35
CA ASP A 80 -10.49 -13.36 -0.18
C ASP A 80 -9.60 -12.29 0.45
N GLU A 81 -9.53 -11.13 -0.18
CA GLU A 81 -8.76 -10.00 0.31
C GLU A 81 -9.67 -8.82 0.61
N GLN A 82 -9.43 -8.16 1.74
CA GLN A 82 -10.14 -6.94 2.11
C GLN A 82 -9.11 -5.80 2.24
N PRO A 83 -9.17 -4.75 1.40
CA PRO A 83 -8.27 -3.61 1.52
C PRO A 83 -8.42 -2.91 2.87
N LEU A 84 -7.29 -2.56 3.49
CA LEU A 84 -7.22 -1.85 4.78
C LEU A 84 -6.62 -0.46 4.65
N ALA A 85 -5.55 -0.33 3.87
CA ALA A 85 -4.84 0.94 3.69
C ALA A 85 -4.03 0.94 2.39
N LEU A 86 -3.71 2.14 1.92
CA LEU A 86 -2.77 2.41 0.84
C LEU A 86 -1.70 3.37 1.38
N PHE A 87 -0.43 3.03 1.18
CA PHE A 87 0.72 3.81 1.58
C PHE A 87 1.40 4.33 0.32
N SER A 88 1.32 5.64 0.11
CA SER A 88 2.03 6.35 -0.95
C SER A 88 2.64 7.60 -0.34
N ARG A 89 3.89 7.92 -0.69
CA ARG A 89 4.58 9.12 -0.20
C ARG A 89 4.90 10.12 -1.32
N GLY A 90 4.07 10.12 -2.37
CA GLY A 90 4.17 11.00 -3.54
C GLY A 90 4.85 10.33 -4.73
N GLY A 91 4.55 10.80 -5.94
CA GLY A 91 4.90 10.10 -7.18
C GLY A 91 6.41 9.96 -7.46
N ASP A 92 6.70 9.20 -8.52
CA ASP A 92 8.04 8.80 -8.97
C ASP A 92 8.98 9.93 -9.43
N LEU A 93 8.60 11.20 -9.24
CA LEU A 93 9.53 12.34 -9.35
C LEU A 93 10.77 12.14 -8.45
N ARG A 94 10.64 11.36 -7.37
CA ARG A 94 11.74 10.97 -6.49
C ARG A 94 12.71 9.96 -7.13
N LEU A 95 12.24 9.06 -8.02
CA LEU A 95 13.10 8.19 -8.83
C LEU A 95 13.93 9.00 -9.83
N LEU A 96 13.35 10.04 -10.43
CA LEU A 96 14.06 10.91 -11.37
C LEU A 96 15.19 11.73 -10.70
N ASN A 97 15.08 11.95 -9.39
CA ASN A 97 16.09 12.63 -8.58
C ASN A 97 17.13 11.68 -7.96
N GLY A 98 17.08 10.37 -8.28
CA GLY A 98 18.01 9.37 -7.74
C GLY A 98 17.92 9.17 -6.23
N ALA A 99 16.80 9.57 -5.60
CA ALA A 99 16.61 9.59 -4.16
C ALA A 99 16.06 8.25 -3.62
N VAL A 100 16.54 7.13 -4.14
CA VAL A 100 16.15 5.77 -3.77
C VAL A 100 17.40 4.91 -3.61
N PRO A 101 17.58 4.11 -2.54
CA PRO A 101 16.74 3.86 -1.33
C PRO A 101 16.83 4.98 -0.26
N PRO A 102 15.91 5.06 0.75
CA PRO A 102 14.97 4.04 1.28
C PRO A 102 13.48 4.34 1.00
N TRP A 103 12.67 3.32 0.71
CA TRP A 103 11.23 3.43 0.41
C TRP A 103 10.38 3.66 1.68
N PRO A 104 9.91 4.90 1.96
CA PRO A 104 9.26 5.21 3.23
C PRO A 104 7.87 4.57 3.36
N GLU A 105 7.13 4.43 2.26
CA GLU A 105 5.83 3.75 2.23
C GLU A 105 5.95 2.26 2.62
N ALA A 106 7.03 1.58 2.25
CA ALA A 106 7.28 0.20 2.65
C ALA A 106 7.56 0.09 4.15
N ALA A 107 8.38 0.99 4.70
CA ALA A 107 8.66 1.02 6.13
C ALA A 107 7.39 1.28 6.95
N GLU A 108 6.56 2.22 6.49
CA GLU A 108 5.26 2.53 7.12
C GLU A 108 4.29 1.34 7.05
N ALA A 109 4.22 0.67 5.89
CA ALA A 109 3.40 -0.53 5.72
C ALA A 109 3.86 -1.68 6.63
N VAL A 110 5.17 -1.88 6.80
CA VAL A 110 5.72 -2.88 7.72
C VAL A 110 5.33 -2.55 9.16
N GLU A 111 5.57 -1.32 9.61
CA GLU A 111 5.27 -0.90 10.99
C GLU A 111 3.78 -1.10 11.32
N LYS A 112 2.91 -0.54 10.46
CA LYS A 112 1.47 -0.55 10.69
C LYS A 112 0.87 -1.94 10.45
N GLY A 113 1.30 -2.64 9.42
CA GLY A 113 0.86 -4.00 9.11
C GLY A 113 1.20 -4.98 10.24
N GLN A 114 2.41 -4.90 10.80
CA GLN A 114 2.79 -5.70 11.98
C GLN A 114 1.95 -5.35 13.21
N ALA A 115 1.62 -4.08 13.42
CA ALA A 115 0.78 -3.66 14.55
C ALA A 115 -0.64 -4.23 14.44
N VAL A 116 -1.24 -4.18 13.24
CA VAL A 116 -2.56 -4.77 12.97
C VAL A 116 -2.50 -6.30 13.15
N ALA A 117 -1.53 -6.97 12.54
CA ALA A 117 -1.37 -8.42 12.63
C ALA A 117 -1.21 -8.90 14.08
N ARG A 118 -0.41 -8.17 14.88
CA ARG A 118 -0.22 -8.44 16.31
C ARG A 118 -1.51 -8.29 17.11
N SER A 119 -2.35 -7.30 16.78
CA SER A 119 -3.62 -7.09 17.48
C SER A 119 -4.62 -8.25 17.27
N LEU A 120 -4.50 -8.93 16.13
CA LEU A 120 -5.36 -10.05 15.72
C LEU A 120 -4.76 -11.43 16.07
N GLY A 121 -3.46 -11.49 16.38
CA GLY A 121 -2.75 -12.75 16.59
C GLY A 121 -2.50 -13.55 15.31
N VAL A 122 -2.44 -12.88 14.15
CA VAL A 122 -2.23 -13.50 12.82
C VAL A 122 -0.84 -13.13 12.27
N PRO A 123 -0.29 -13.88 11.30
CA PRO A 123 0.95 -13.50 10.64
C PRO A 123 0.82 -12.22 9.81
N PHE A 124 1.92 -11.47 9.73
CA PHE A 124 2.13 -10.40 8.76
C PHE A 124 3.01 -10.92 7.61
N TYR A 125 2.62 -10.69 6.36
CA TYR A 125 3.35 -11.11 5.17
C TYR A 125 3.65 -9.91 4.26
N PHE A 126 4.91 -9.78 3.83
CA PHE A 126 5.32 -8.83 2.81
C PHE A 126 6.50 -9.44 2.04
N ALA A 127 6.30 -9.78 0.77
CA ALA A 127 7.27 -10.56 0.00
C ALA A 127 8.58 -9.79 -0.29
N SER A 128 8.51 -8.48 -0.50
CA SER A 128 9.68 -7.65 -0.78
C SER A 128 9.57 -6.26 -0.14
N PRO A 129 9.91 -6.11 1.15
CA PRO A 129 9.89 -4.81 1.82
C PRO A 129 10.96 -3.85 1.30
N ASP A 130 12.05 -4.37 0.71
CA ASP A 130 13.21 -3.56 0.33
C ASP A 130 13.18 -3.10 -1.13
N THR A 131 12.34 -3.71 -1.98
CA THR A 131 12.30 -3.42 -3.42
C THR A 131 10.89 -3.59 -3.97
N PRO A 132 10.35 -2.61 -4.71
CA PRO A 132 9.07 -2.74 -5.38
C PRO A 132 9.05 -3.89 -6.39
N ASP A 133 8.10 -4.79 -6.21
CA ASP A 133 7.84 -5.94 -7.08
C ASP A 133 6.42 -6.46 -6.80
N ASP A 134 5.54 -6.34 -7.79
CA ASP A 134 4.12 -6.72 -7.77
C ASP A 134 3.85 -8.11 -8.34
N GLU A 135 4.87 -8.79 -8.88
CA GLU A 135 4.77 -10.13 -9.47
C GLU A 135 5.14 -11.24 -8.44
N LEU A 136 5.47 -10.86 -7.20
CA LEU A 136 5.86 -11.80 -6.17
C LEU A 136 4.67 -12.64 -5.67
N PRO A 137 4.94 -13.87 -5.20
CA PRO A 137 3.91 -14.74 -4.65
C PRO A 137 3.17 -14.09 -3.49
N ARG A 138 1.87 -14.37 -3.41
CA ARG A 138 1.03 -13.93 -2.30
C ARG A 138 1.16 -14.87 -1.11
N TRP A 139 0.70 -14.42 0.05
CA TRP A 139 0.70 -15.20 1.28
C TRP A 139 0.02 -16.56 1.07
N TRP A 140 -1.12 -16.60 0.38
CA TRP A 140 -1.83 -17.86 0.16
C TRP A 140 -1.11 -18.84 -0.78
N ASP A 141 -0.20 -18.37 -1.64
CA ASP A 141 0.62 -19.24 -2.48
C ASP A 141 1.62 -20.03 -1.63
N SER A 142 2.12 -19.41 -0.55
CA SER A 142 2.94 -20.09 0.46
C SER A 142 2.15 -21.16 1.22
N GLN A 143 0.86 -20.91 1.49
CA GLN A 143 -0.01 -21.86 2.19
C GLN A 143 -0.36 -23.10 1.36
N ALA A 144 -0.34 -22.98 0.04
CA ALA A 144 -0.50 -24.12 -0.88
C ALA A 144 0.75 -25.01 -0.90
N ALA A 145 1.93 -24.43 -0.72
CA ALA A 145 3.21 -25.13 -0.73
C ALA A 145 3.44 -26.00 0.52
N GLU A 146 2.97 -25.55 1.69
CA GLU A 146 3.13 -26.26 2.98
C GLU A 146 2.31 -27.56 3.11
N ARG A 147 1.44 -27.88 2.14
CA ARG A 147 0.57 -29.07 2.16
C ARG A 147 0.98 -30.19 1.19
N ARG A 148 2.18 -30.12 0.60
CA ARG A 148 2.79 -31.23 -0.16
C ARG A 148 3.85 -31.94 0.68
#